data_AF-A0A1Q8B8H8-F1
#
_entry.id   AF-A0A1Q8B8H8-F1
#
_cell.length_a   1.000
_cell.length_b   1.000
_cell.length_c   1.000
_cell.angle_alpha   90.00
_cell.angle_beta   90.00
_cell.angle_gamma   90.00
#
_symmetry.space_group_name_H-M   'P 1'
#
loop_
_entity.id
_entity.type
_entity.pdbx_description
1 polymer ?
#
loop_
_entity_poly.entity_id
_entity_poly.type
_entity_poly.pdbx_seq_one_letter_code
_entity_poly.pdbx_strand_id
1 'polypeptide(L)'
;MKFRVIDLGRDYPGHITDFADARNSFVKDLPDDEYLLFVDSDEEAPKMLLDYIGKLKPQFPYYWVRRIGLGNNKYVPVFNPNYNGRLCSNRVRFIGRVHEMIIPREPHGVIDIPIIHNHTGPASYRGGAQSGLKLGLLKVREVVRGW
;
A
#
# COMPACT_ATOMS: atom_id res chain seq x y z
N MET A 1 14.63 18.77 -5.12
CA MET A 1 14.46 17.93 -3.91
C MET A 1 15.01 16.56 -4.22
N LYS A 2 15.68 15.91 -3.27
CA LYS A 2 16.02 14.48 -3.40
C LYS A 2 14.93 13.69 -2.68
N PHE A 3 14.25 12.82 -3.42
CA PHE A 3 13.52 11.72 -2.81
C PHE A 3 14.08 10.43 -3.37
N ARG A 4 13.91 9.34 -2.63
CA ARG A 4 14.35 8.02 -3.07
C ARG A 4 13.13 7.11 -3.09
N VAL A 5 13.06 6.26 -4.10
CA VAL A 5 12.08 5.18 -4.15
C VAL A 5 12.73 3.97 -3.50
N ILE A 6 12.06 3.38 -2.52
CA ILE A 6 12.54 2.20 -1.79
C ILE A 6 11.56 1.06 -2.00
N ASP A 7 12.08 -0.05 -2.46
CA ASP A 7 11.42 -1.34 -2.48
C ASP A 7 11.96 -2.15 -1.31
N LEU A 8 11.12 -2.45 -0.32
CA LEU A 8 11.58 -3.18 0.86
C LEU A 8 12.13 -4.56 0.52
N GLY A 9 11.48 -5.30 -0.37
CA GLY A 9 11.86 -6.66 -0.70
C GLY A 9 13.19 -6.75 -1.46
N ARG A 10 13.50 -5.71 -2.23
CA ARG A 10 14.75 -5.62 -3.00
C ARG A 10 15.87 -4.94 -2.24
N ASP A 11 15.57 -3.84 -1.56
CA ASP A 11 16.57 -2.90 -1.04
C ASP A 11 16.94 -3.18 0.42
N TYR A 12 16.13 -3.96 1.17
CA TYR A 12 16.45 -4.34 2.55
C TYR A 12 17.48 -5.48 2.57
N PRO A 13 18.60 -5.35 3.32
CA PRO A 13 19.60 -6.40 3.37
C PRO A 13 19.11 -7.59 4.20
N GLY A 14 18.92 -8.72 3.52
CA GLY A 14 18.57 -10.00 4.16
C GLY A 14 17.08 -10.28 4.22
N HIS A 15 16.68 -11.18 5.11
CA HIS A 15 15.29 -11.62 5.23
C HIS A 15 14.51 -10.70 6.18
N ILE A 16 13.36 -10.19 5.72
CA ILE A 16 12.46 -9.36 6.52
C ILE A 16 11.66 -10.26 7.47
N THR A 17 11.96 -10.18 8.77
CA THR A 17 11.19 -10.84 9.85
C THR A 17 10.21 -9.89 10.53
N ASP A 18 10.43 -8.58 10.41
CA ASP A 18 9.60 -7.50 10.93
C ASP A 18 9.60 -6.34 9.92
N PHE A 19 8.43 -6.02 9.37
CA PHE A 19 8.30 -4.96 8.37
C PHE A 19 8.55 -3.57 8.97
N ALA A 20 8.18 -3.34 10.24
CA ALA A 20 8.33 -2.03 10.86
C ALA A 20 9.80 -1.73 11.09
N ASP A 21 10.57 -2.72 11.55
CA ASP A 21 12.02 -2.59 11.70
C ASP A 21 12.71 -2.33 10.36
N ALA A 22 12.29 -3.05 9.30
CA ALA A 22 12.81 -2.85 7.96
C ALA A 22 12.51 -1.44 7.43
N ARG A 23 11.28 -0.92 7.58
CA ARG A 23 10.96 0.46 7.17
C ARG A 23 11.71 1.49 8.00
N ASN A 24 11.79 1.29 9.31
CA ASN A 24 12.51 2.19 10.22
C ASN A 24 14.00 2.26 9.90
N SER A 25 14.63 1.18 9.41
CA SER A 25 16.05 1.20 9.03
C SER A 25 16.36 2.15 7.88
N PHE A 26 15.42 2.38 6.95
CA PHE A 26 15.58 3.36 5.88
C PHE A 26 15.29 4.79 6.34
N VAL A 27 14.28 4.95 7.19
CA VAL A 27 13.78 6.27 7.60
C VAL A 27 14.69 6.93 8.65
N LYS A 28 15.28 6.15 9.55
CA LYS A 28 16.10 6.68 10.66
C LYS A 28 17.34 7.47 10.20
N ASP A 29 17.91 7.08 9.06
CA ASP A 29 19.15 7.66 8.51
C ASP A 29 18.87 8.65 7.36
N LEU A 30 17.60 9.03 7.16
CA LEU A 30 17.20 9.95 6.11
C LEU A 30 17.50 11.41 6.52
N PRO A 31 18.09 12.25 5.64
CA PRO A 31 18.24 13.68 5.89
C PRO A 31 16.91 14.40 6.11
N ASP A 32 16.92 15.51 6.86
CA ASP A 32 15.73 16.31 7.20
C ASP A 32 15.00 16.90 5.97
N ASP A 33 15.71 17.03 4.86
CA ASP A 33 15.24 17.61 3.59
C ASP A 33 14.95 16.55 2.51
N GLU A 34 14.80 15.29 2.89
CA GLU A 34 14.48 14.20 1.98
C GLU A 34 13.20 13.45 2.36
N TYR A 35 12.58 12.85 1.34
CA TYR A 35 11.49 11.89 1.50
C TYR A 35 11.89 10.52 0.93
N LEU A 36 11.31 9.47 1.48
CA LEU A 36 11.30 8.13 0.91
C LEU A 36 9.90 7.80 0.42
N LEU A 37 9.80 7.30 -0.81
CA LEU A 37 8.59 6.71 -1.36
C LEU A 37 8.72 5.19 -1.33
N PHE A 38 7.94 4.52 -0.50
CA PHE A 38 7.92 3.05 -0.46
C PHE A 38 7.06 2.50 -1.60
N VAL A 39 7.65 1.73 -2.52
CA VAL A 39 6.97 1.10 -3.67
C VAL A 39 7.51 -0.31 -3.81
N ASP A 40 6.63 -1.32 -3.71
CA ASP A 40 7.06 -2.72 -3.76
C ASP A 40 7.32 -3.18 -5.21
N SER A 41 8.04 -4.30 -5.41
CA SER A 41 8.43 -4.78 -6.75
C SER A 41 7.26 -5.04 -7.71
N ASP A 42 6.08 -5.33 -7.17
CA ASP A 42 4.84 -5.58 -7.91
C ASP A 42 3.95 -4.32 -8.04
N GLU A 43 4.51 -3.16 -7.74
CA GLU A 43 3.86 -1.85 -7.81
C GLU A 43 4.51 -0.92 -8.84
N GLU A 44 3.68 -0.10 -9.48
CA GLU A 44 4.08 0.90 -10.46
C GLU A 44 3.72 2.30 -9.97
N ALA A 45 4.72 3.14 -9.74
CA ALA A 45 4.54 4.56 -9.47
C ALA A 45 4.59 5.35 -10.79
N PRO A 46 3.48 5.98 -11.24
CA PRO A 46 3.46 6.68 -12.51
C PRO A 46 4.37 7.91 -12.48
N LYS A 47 4.92 8.29 -13.64
CA LYS A 47 5.80 9.47 -13.77
C LYS A 47 5.19 10.74 -13.18
N MET A 48 3.88 10.94 -13.36
CA MET A 48 3.16 12.08 -12.80
C MET A 48 3.27 12.16 -11.26
N LEU A 49 3.23 11.03 -10.56
CA LEU A 49 3.42 10.96 -9.11
C LEU A 49 4.85 11.33 -8.73
N LEU A 50 5.83 10.78 -9.44
CA LEU A 50 7.25 11.05 -9.19
C LEU A 50 7.58 12.53 -9.43
N ASP A 51 7.07 13.11 -10.52
CA ASP A 51 7.25 14.52 -10.86
C ASP A 51 6.57 15.45 -9.84
N TYR A 52 5.41 15.04 -9.30
CA TYR A 52 4.73 15.77 -8.23
C TYR A 52 5.54 15.75 -6.94
N ILE A 53 5.98 14.57 -6.49
CA ILE A 53 6.79 14.40 -5.28
C ILE A 53 8.11 15.18 -5.40
N GLY A 54 8.77 15.16 -6.56
CA GLY A 54 10.02 15.88 -6.79
C GLY A 54 9.93 17.41 -6.61
N LYS A 55 8.71 17.97 -6.60
CA LYS A 55 8.43 19.40 -6.39
C LYS A 55 7.99 19.72 -4.96
N LEU A 56 7.67 18.72 -4.14
CA LEU A 56 7.27 18.95 -2.75
C LEU A 56 8.43 19.53 -1.93
N LYS A 57 8.10 20.10 -0.77
CA LYS A 57 9.09 20.49 0.24
C LYS A 57 8.91 19.57 1.45
N PRO A 58 9.95 18.85 1.89
CA PRO A 58 9.89 17.99 3.07
C PRO A 58 9.76 18.78 4.37
N GLN A 59 8.53 19.10 4.70
CA GLN A 59 8.17 19.86 5.90
C GLN A 59 7.34 19.02 6.86
N PHE A 60 6.66 18.00 6.35
CA PHE A 60 5.69 17.23 7.10
C PHE A 60 6.13 15.78 7.26
N PRO A 61 5.70 15.10 8.34
CA PRO A 61 6.18 13.75 8.63
C PRO A 61 5.94 12.76 7.49
N TYR A 62 4.72 12.70 6.96
CA TYR A 62 4.37 11.85 5.83
C TYR A 62 3.06 12.24 5.16
N TYR A 63 2.83 11.65 3.99
CA TYR A 63 1.59 11.70 3.23
C TYR A 63 1.05 10.30 2.96
N TRP A 64 -0.28 10.19 2.91
CA TRP A 64 -0.90 9.04 2.28
C TRP A 64 -0.81 9.17 0.77
N VAL A 65 -0.42 8.10 0.10
CA VAL A 65 -0.46 8.02 -1.37
C VAL A 65 -1.52 6.99 -1.73
N ARG A 66 -2.40 7.34 -2.67
CA ARG A 66 -3.40 6.41 -3.19
C ARG A 66 -2.70 5.21 -3.84
N ARG A 67 -3.24 4.02 -3.60
CA ARG A 67 -2.93 2.81 -4.32
C ARG A 67 -4.20 2.31 -5.01
N ILE A 68 -4.08 1.91 -6.27
CA ILE A 68 -5.14 1.21 -6.99
C ILE A 68 -4.77 -0.27 -7.05
N GLY A 69 -5.59 -1.11 -6.43
CA GLY A 69 -5.45 -2.56 -6.46
C GLY A 69 -6.21 -3.17 -7.65
N LEU A 70 -5.48 -3.85 -8.53
CA LEU A 70 -6.02 -4.62 -9.64
C LEU A 70 -5.77 -6.12 -9.41
N GLY A 71 -6.65 -6.96 -9.93
CA GLY A 71 -6.44 -8.41 -10.00
C GLY A 71 -6.56 -8.87 -11.44
N ASN A 72 -5.49 -9.42 -12.02
CA ASN A 72 -5.42 -9.77 -13.44
C ASN A 72 -5.94 -8.62 -14.34
N ASN A 73 -5.44 -7.40 -14.12
CA ASN A 73 -5.82 -6.16 -14.83
C ASN A 73 -7.26 -5.68 -14.59
N LYS A 74 -8.03 -6.30 -13.69
CA LYS A 74 -9.41 -5.89 -13.38
C LYS A 74 -9.47 -5.13 -12.07
N TYR A 75 -10.28 -4.07 -12.05
CA TYR A 75 -10.58 -3.35 -10.82
C TYR A 75 -11.30 -4.26 -9.82
N VAL A 76 -10.82 -4.28 -8.58
CA VAL A 76 -11.40 -5.06 -7.50
C VAL A 76 -11.87 -4.11 -6.39
N PRO A 77 -13.20 -3.92 -6.18
CA PRO A 77 -13.70 -2.94 -5.22
C PRO A 77 -13.17 -3.12 -3.80
N VAL A 78 -13.02 -4.36 -3.30
CA VAL A 78 -12.52 -4.58 -1.93
C VAL A 78 -11.06 -4.16 -1.73
N PHE A 79 -10.29 -3.95 -2.80
CA PHE A 79 -8.92 -3.44 -2.72
C PHE A 79 -8.85 -1.90 -2.81
N ASN A 80 -9.99 -1.20 -2.97
CA ASN A 80 -10.03 0.21 -3.35
C ASN A 80 -11.18 0.98 -2.64
N PRO A 81 -11.02 2.29 -2.33
CA PRO A 81 -9.76 3.02 -2.39
C PRO A 81 -8.81 2.57 -1.28
N ASN A 82 -7.51 2.59 -1.57
CA ASN A 82 -6.48 2.20 -0.62
C ASN A 82 -5.51 3.38 -0.46
N TYR A 83 -5.40 3.88 0.77
CA TYR A 83 -4.52 4.99 1.12
C TYR A 83 -3.63 4.55 2.27
N ASN A 84 -2.31 4.65 2.08
CA ASN A 84 -1.33 4.25 3.09
C ASN A 84 -0.17 5.25 3.13
N GLY A 85 0.52 5.30 4.28
CA GLY A 85 1.71 6.16 4.45
C GLY A 85 2.89 5.62 3.66
N ARG A 86 2.99 6.09 2.41
CA ARG A 86 3.99 5.65 1.43
C ARG A 86 5.10 6.67 1.26
N LEU A 87 4.80 7.97 1.41
CA LEU A 87 5.77 9.06 1.29
C LEU A 87 6.16 9.57 2.68
N CYS A 88 7.33 9.19 3.17
CA CYS A 88 7.73 9.33 4.57
C CYS A 88 9.07 10.07 4.74
N SER A 89 9.18 10.92 5.75
CA SER A 89 10.43 11.56 6.19
C SER A 89 11.00 10.87 7.43
N ASN A 90 12.18 11.27 7.89
CA ASN A 90 12.78 10.80 9.15
C ASN A 90 11.96 11.07 10.42
N ARG A 91 10.89 11.87 10.32
CA ARG A 91 9.98 12.23 11.42
C ARG A 91 8.88 11.19 11.67
N VAL A 92 8.86 10.07 10.92
CA VAL A 92 7.93 8.97 11.20
C VAL A 92 8.57 7.79 11.90
N ARG A 93 7.76 6.99 12.57
CA ARG A 93 8.12 5.66 13.09
C ARG A 93 7.04 4.66 12.72
N PHE A 94 7.44 3.50 12.21
CA PHE A 94 6.57 2.35 12.01
C PHE A 94 6.58 1.49 13.28
N ILE A 95 5.43 1.03 13.72
CA ILE A 95 5.25 0.23 14.94
C ILE A 95 4.32 -0.95 14.64
N GLY A 96 4.73 -2.15 15.06
CA GLY A 96 3.95 -3.38 14.93
C GLY A 96 4.50 -4.34 13.88
N ARG A 97 4.22 -5.64 14.02
CA ARG A 97 4.82 -6.68 13.16
C ARG A 97 4.07 -6.92 11.85
N VAL A 98 2.74 -7.08 11.94
CA VAL A 98 1.88 -7.50 10.81
C VAL A 98 0.89 -6.41 10.41
N HIS A 99 0.37 -5.66 11.38
CA HIS A 99 -0.47 -4.49 11.16
C HIS A 99 0.30 -3.25 11.61
N GLU A 100 1.22 -2.80 10.76
CA GLU A 100 2.05 -1.64 11.03
C GLU A 100 1.17 -0.40 11.23
N MET A 101 1.46 0.35 12.29
CA MET A 101 0.95 1.69 12.52
C MET A 101 2.09 2.68 12.31
N ILE A 102 1.79 3.80 11.67
CA ILE A 102 2.73 4.91 11.49
C ILE A 102 2.48 5.92 12.60
N ILE A 103 3.54 6.44 13.22
CA ILE A 103 3.48 7.58 14.13
C ILE A 103 4.20 8.77 13.46
N PRO A 104 3.56 9.96 13.38
CA PRO A 104 2.22 10.29 13.86
C PRO A 104 1.11 9.51 13.11
N ARG A 105 -0.05 9.33 13.75
CA ARG A 105 -1.14 8.45 13.26
C ARG A 105 -1.89 9.04 12.06
N GLU A 106 -2.03 10.35 12.03
CA GLU A 106 -2.71 11.07 10.96
C GLU A 106 -1.68 11.61 9.96
N PRO A 107 -1.89 11.41 8.65
CA PRO A 107 -1.01 11.96 7.63
C PRO A 107 -1.18 13.48 7.58
N HIS A 108 -0.19 14.17 7.04
CA HIS A 108 -0.36 15.60 6.77
C HIS A 108 -1.37 15.85 5.64
N GLY A 109 -1.40 14.96 4.65
CA GLY A 109 -2.33 15.05 3.53
C GLY A 109 -2.37 13.78 2.69
N VAL A 110 -3.20 13.81 1.66
CA VAL A 110 -3.43 12.71 0.73
C VAL A 110 -2.99 13.13 -0.67
N ILE A 111 -2.20 12.28 -1.33
CA ILE A 111 -1.81 12.41 -2.74
C ILE A 111 -2.65 11.41 -3.54
N ASP A 112 -3.55 11.94 -4.39
CA ASP A 112 -4.51 11.13 -5.16
C ASP A 112 -3.96 10.60 -6.49
N ILE A 113 -2.69 10.90 -6.83
CA ILE A 113 -2.01 10.31 -7.99
C ILE A 113 -1.61 8.87 -7.60
N PRO A 114 -2.21 7.82 -8.21
CA PRO A 114 -2.16 6.49 -7.63
C PRO A 114 -0.90 5.71 -7.99
N ILE A 115 -0.40 4.92 -7.04
CA ILE A 115 0.47 3.76 -7.29
C ILE A 115 -0.43 2.61 -7.79
N ILE A 116 -0.07 1.97 -8.89
CA ILE A 116 -0.81 0.82 -9.42
C ILE A 116 -0.20 -0.45 -8.87
N HIS A 117 -1.02 -1.34 -8.30
CA HIS A 117 -0.58 -2.67 -7.91
C HIS A 117 -1.49 -3.68 -8.57
N ASN A 118 -0.92 -4.53 -9.42
CA ASN A 118 -1.67 -5.55 -10.14
C ASN A 118 -1.28 -6.94 -9.67
N HIS A 119 -2.17 -7.58 -8.91
CA HIS A 119 -2.01 -8.96 -8.50
C HIS A 119 -2.19 -9.86 -9.74
N THR A 120 -1.08 -10.29 -10.35
CA THR A 120 -1.06 -11.21 -11.50
C THR A 120 -0.97 -12.65 -11.04
N GLY A 121 -1.82 -13.51 -11.60
CA GLY A 121 -1.81 -14.95 -11.33
C GLY A 121 -3.06 -15.45 -10.60
N PRO A 122 -3.11 -16.75 -10.27
CA PRO A 122 -4.19 -17.29 -9.44
C PRO A 122 -4.16 -16.62 -8.07
N ALA A 123 -5.34 -16.38 -7.47
CA ALA A 123 -5.44 -15.79 -6.15
C ALA A 123 -4.60 -16.60 -5.14
N SER A 124 -3.49 -16.01 -4.68
CA SER A 124 -2.49 -16.67 -3.85
C SER A 124 -2.89 -16.76 -2.37
N TYR A 125 -4.07 -16.27 -2.00
CA TYR A 125 -4.49 -16.17 -0.59
C TYR A 125 -5.87 -16.77 -0.33
N ARG A 126 -5.91 -17.91 0.37
CA ARG A 126 -7.10 -18.42 1.11
C ARG A 126 -7.16 -17.75 2.49
N GLY A 127 -7.31 -16.44 2.54
CA GLY A 127 -7.56 -15.71 3.79
C GLY A 127 -9.06 -15.65 4.08
N GLY A 128 -9.47 -15.93 5.32
CA GLY A 128 -10.87 -16.03 5.76
C GLY A 128 -11.80 -14.81 5.52
N ALA A 129 -11.29 -13.73 4.95
CA ALA A 129 -12.09 -12.58 4.51
C ALA A 129 -12.81 -12.81 3.17
N GLN A 130 -12.33 -13.72 2.30
CA GLN A 130 -13.04 -14.09 1.07
C GLN A 130 -14.17 -15.11 1.30
N SER A 131 -14.20 -15.79 2.46
CA SER A 131 -15.28 -16.73 2.81
C SER A 131 -16.57 -16.05 3.28
N GLY A 132 -16.58 -14.73 3.51
CA GLY A 132 -17.76 -13.99 3.98
C GLY A 132 -18.70 -13.48 2.87
N LEU A 133 -18.27 -13.46 1.61
CA LEU A 133 -19.07 -12.99 0.46
C LEU A 133 -19.79 -14.14 -0.26
N LYS A 134 -20.21 -15.16 0.49
CA LYS A 134 -21.33 -16.06 0.14
C LYS A 134 -22.61 -15.60 0.84
N LEU A 135 -22.95 -14.32 0.72
CA LEU A 135 -24.28 -13.80 1.03
C LEU A 135 -24.86 -13.24 -0.26
N GLY A 136 -25.74 -14.00 -0.91
CA GLY A 136 -26.65 -13.43 -1.91
C GLY A 136 -26.97 -14.24 -3.16
N LEU A 137 -26.37 -15.41 -3.41
CA LEU A 137 -26.88 -16.32 -4.45
C LEU A 137 -28.02 -17.16 -3.86
N LEU A 138 -29.16 -16.48 -3.70
CA LEU A 138 -30.47 -17.10 -3.61
C LEU A 138 -30.57 -18.20 -4.68
N LYS A 139 -30.74 -19.44 -4.22
CA LYS A 139 -31.22 -20.55 -5.03
C LYS A 139 -32.61 -20.19 -5.57
N VAL A 140 -32.69 -19.59 -6.76
CA VAL A 140 -33.93 -19.52 -7.53
C VAL A 140 -33.87 -20.63 -8.58
N ARG A 141 -34.14 -21.87 -8.15
CA ARG A 141 -34.56 -23.01 -8.98
C ARG A 141 -34.64 -24.24 -8.08
N GLU A 142 -35.73 -24.36 -7.32
CA GLU A 142 -36.28 -25.64 -6.82
C GLU A 142 -37.55 -25.42 -5.96
N VAL A 143 -38.40 -24.46 -6.33
CA VAL A 143 -39.78 -24.40 -5.82
C VAL A 143 -40.68 -24.20 -7.03
N VAL A 144 -41.05 -25.32 -7.66
CA VAL A 144 -42.35 -25.67 -8.25
C VAL A 144 -42.09 -26.94 -9.08
N ARG A 145 -42.28 -28.11 -8.46
CA ARG A 145 -42.77 -29.35 -9.09
C ARG A 145 -42.94 -30.42 -8.02
N GLY A 146 -44.18 -30.55 -7.58
CA GLY A 146 -44.67 -31.50 -6.60
C GLY A 146 -46.19 -31.39 -6.49
N TRP A 147 -46.85 -31.41 -7.65
CA TRP A 147 -48.11 -32.11 -7.86
C TRP A 147 -47.73 -33.38 -8.62
#